data_AF-A0A0Q5NL13-F1
#
_entry.id   AF-A0A0Q5NL13-F1
#
_cell.length_a   1.000
_cell.length_b   1.000
_cell.length_c   1.000
_cell.angle_alpha   90.00
_cell.angle_beta   90.00
_cell.angle_gamma   90.00
#
_symmetry.space_group_name_H-M   'P 1'
#
loop_
_entity.id
_entity.type
_entity.pdbx_description
1 polymer ?
#
loop_
_entity_poly.entity_id
_entity_poly.type
_entity_poly.pdbx_seq_one_letter_code
_entity_poly.pdbx_strand_id
1 'polypeptide(L)'
;MPFTWSGRATQTLSATALSALLLASAMKHFREPAFFYQVVPDFLCCDDSGARPNGPYAVMTRDEWVALSGLLEAGAAVGLLIPATRQPVAWGVTAMFTAFVAGHADALRRAYGPAGTPGQRKVHTARLPLQVPLILWAWSLRKPFRPAGTRCVPGAGQ
;
A
#
# COMPACT_ATOMS: atom_id res chain seq x y z
N MET A 1 -29.47 22.16 -0.42
CA MET A 1 -29.39 21.29 -1.61
C MET A 1 -28.29 20.27 -1.38
N PRO A 2 -28.54 18.95 -1.37
CA PRO A 2 -27.45 18.01 -1.22
C PRO A 2 -26.62 18.01 -2.51
N PHE A 3 -25.33 18.29 -2.40
CA PHE A 3 -24.37 18.24 -3.51
C PHE A 3 -24.19 16.78 -3.90
N THR A 4 -24.98 16.27 -4.85
CA THR A 4 -24.79 14.90 -5.37
C THR A 4 -23.56 14.92 -6.29
N TRP A 5 -22.39 14.60 -5.73
CA TRP A 5 -21.18 14.40 -6.52
C TRP A 5 -21.40 13.27 -7.53
N SER A 6 -20.96 13.46 -8.77
CA SER A 6 -20.97 12.37 -9.76
C SER A 6 -20.02 11.25 -9.30
N GLY A 7 -20.39 9.98 -9.51
CA GLY A 7 -19.57 8.86 -9.04
C GLY A 7 -18.14 8.86 -9.61
N ARG A 8 -17.93 9.46 -10.80
CA ARG A 8 -16.59 9.72 -11.36
C ARG A 8 -15.80 10.72 -10.51
N ALA A 9 -16.45 11.78 -10.05
CA ALA A 9 -15.81 12.81 -9.25
C ALA A 9 -15.46 12.29 -7.84
N THR A 10 -16.34 11.48 -7.23
CA THR A 10 -16.03 10.75 -5.98
C THR A 10 -14.87 9.77 -6.16
N GLN A 11 -14.83 9.01 -7.25
CA GLN A 11 -13.73 8.09 -7.54
C GLN A 11 -12.40 8.81 -7.73
N THR A 12 -12.40 9.97 -8.41
CA THR A 12 -11.19 10.79 -8.58
C THR A 12 -10.71 11.36 -7.26
N LEU A 13 -11.60 11.92 -6.41
CA LEU A 13 -11.21 12.38 -5.07
C LEU A 13 -10.61 11.25 -4.23
N SER A 14 -11.25 10.07 -4.25
CA SER A 14 -10.78 8.89 -3.55
C SER A 14 -9.40 8.44 -4.04
N ALA A 15 -9.18 8.42 -5.36
CA ALA A 15 -7.88 8.07 -5.95
C ALA A 15 -6.80 9.11 -5.57
N THR A 16 -7.13 10.40 -5.61
CA THR A 16 -6.22 11.48 -5.20
C THR A 16 -5.84 11.36 -3.73
N ALA A 17 -6.81 11.08 -2.85
CA ALA A 17 -6.54 10.92 -1.42
C ALA A 17 -5.63 9.72 -1.13
N LEU A 18 -5.88 8.56 -1.75
CA LEU A 18 -4.99 7.40 -1.61
C LEU A 18 -3.59 7.69 -2.21
N SER A 19 -3.52 8.40 -3.34
CA SER A 19 -2.25 8.82 -3.95
C SER A 19 -1.45 9.73 -3.03
N ALA A 20 -2.11 10.67 -2.34
CA ALA A 20 -1.48 11.55 -1.38
C ALA A 20 -0.89 10.78 -0.19
N LEU A 21 -1.61 9.78 0.33
CA LEU A 21 -1.09 8.92 1.40
C LEU A 21 0.12 8.09 0.95
N LEU A 22 0.06 7.49 -0.25
CA LEU A 22 1.19 6.76 -0.84
C LEU A 22 2.40 7.67 -1.04
N LEU A 23 2.20 8.89 -1.54
CA LEU A 23 3.29 9.84 -1.74
C LEU A 23 3.91 10.29 -0.41
N ALA A 24 3.09 10.58 0.60
CA ALA A 24 3.57 10.91 1.94
C ALA A 24 4.37 9.74 2.56
N SER A 25 3.90 8.52 2.37
CA SER A 25 4.60 7.30 2.80
C SER A 25 5.92 7.12 2.05
N ALA A 26 5.95 7.29 0.73
CA ALA A 26 7.17 7.23 -0.08
C ALA A 26 8.20 8.27 0.36
N MET A 27 7.78 9.52 0.60
CA MET A 27 8.67 10.57 1.11
C MET A 27 9.27 10.18 2.47
N LYS A 28 8.52 9.48 3.31
CA LYS A 28 9.03 8.98 4.59
C LYS A 28 10.07 7.87 4.42
N HIS A 29 9.92 6.97 3.46
CA HIS A 29 10.91 5.93 3.16
C HIS A 29 12.28 6.52 2.85
N PHE A 30 12.32 7.61 2.06
CA PHE A 30 13.58 8.26 1.69
C PHE A 30 14.14 9.19 2.78
N ARG A 31 13.29 9.83 3.60
CA ARG A 31 13.72 10.76 4.66
C ARG A 31 14.10 10.07 5.96
N GLU A 32 13.38 9.01 6.33
CA GLU A 32 13.52 8.30 7.60
C GLU A 32 13.52 6.77 7.38
N PRO A 33 14.48 6.21 6.61
CA PRO A 33 14.48 4.80 6.24
C PRO A 33 14.53 3.86 7.46
N ALA A 34 15.22 4.28 8.52
CA ALA A 34 15.34 3.53 9.78
C ALA A 34 13.98 3.19 10.44
N PHE A 35 12.93 3.98 10.18
CA PHE A 35 11.58 3.71 10.67
C PHE A 35 10.98 2.41 10.10
N PHE A 36 11.46 1.97 8.93
CA PHE A 36 10.94 0.81 8.19
C PHE A 36 11.79 -0.45 8.37
N TYR A 37 13.02 -0.33 8.89
CA TYR A 37 13.93 -1.48 9.05
C TYR A 37 13.35 -2.62 9.88
N GLN A 38 12.48 -2.30 10.84
CA GLN A 38 11.85 -3.31 11.69
C GLN A 38 10.76 -4.10 10.96
N VAL A 39 10.24 -3.55 9.86
CA VAL A 39 9.17 -4.17 9.05
C VAL A 39 9.75 -5.10 7.99
N VAL A 40 10.93 -4.78 7.46
CA VAL A 40 11.61 -5.64 6.49
C VAL A 40 12.07 -6.92 7.20
N PRO A 41 11.61 -8.11 6.79
CA PRO A 41 12.02 -9.36 7.41
C PRO A 41 13.51 -9.66 7.16
N ASP A 42 14.18 -10.21 8.17
CA ASP A 42 15.61 -10.50 8.09
C ASP A 42 15.94 -11.54 7.01
N PHE A 43 15.02 -12.47 6.72
CA PHE A 43 15.23 -13.53 5.72
C PHE A 43 15.26 -13.04 4.26
N LEU A 44 14.79 -11.81 4.00
CA LEU A 44 14.87 -11.17 2.69
C LEU A 44 16.12 -10.30 2.52
N CYS A 45 16.81 -9.99 3.62
CA CYS A 45 17.92 -9.06 3.64
C CYS A 45 19.24 -9.80 3.40
N CYS A 46 20.03 -9.36 2.42
CA CYS A 46 21.44 -9.68 2.34
C CYS A 46 22.24 -8.96 3.43
N ASP A 47 23.27 -9.63 3.94
CA ASP A 47 24.26 -9.11 4.87
C ASP A 47 25.67 -9.23 4.25
N ASP A 48 26.11 -8.18 3.58
CA ASP A 48 27.41 -8.14 2.90
C ASP A 48 28.58 -7.94 3.88
N SER A 49 28.29 -7.65 5.15
CA SER A 49 29.33 -7.49 6.19
C SER A 49 29.88 -8.82 6.71
N GLY A 50 29.21 -9.94 6.39
CA GLY A 50 29.55 -11.26 6.90
C GLY A 50 29.13 -11.50 8.36
N ALA A 51 28.45 -10.54 9.00
CA ALA A 51 27.98 -10.67 10.39
C ALA A 51 26.89 -11.74 10.56
N ARG A 52 26.12 -12.03 9.51
CA ARG A 52 25.09 -13.08 9.48
C ARG A 52 25.11 -13.86 8.17
N PRO A 53 24.82 -15.18 8.20
CA PRO A 53 24.68 -15.96 6.97
C PRO A 53 23.43 -15.54 6.19
N ASN A 54 23.59 -15.37 4.87
CA ASN A 54 22.49 -15.06 3.96
C ASN A 54 21.56 -16.27 3.79
N GLY A 55 20.26 -16.04 3.98
CA GLY A 55 19.23 -17.05 3.73
C GLY A 55 18.96 -17.27 2.24
N PRO A 56 18.18 -18.29 1.87
CA PRO A 56 17.89 -18.61 0.46
C PRO A 56 17.08 -17.53 -0.28
N TYR A 57 16.46 -16.61 0.44
CA TYR A 57 15.67 -15.50 -0.12
C TYR A 57 16.31 -14.12 0.13
N ALA A 58 17.54 -14.09 0.64
CA ALA A 58 18.31 -12.87 0.80
C ALA A 58 18.75 -12.40 -0.59
N VAL A 59 18.08 -11.37 -1.11
CA VAL A 59 18.31 -10.87 -2.48
C VAL A 59 18.85 -9.44 -2.54
N MET A 60 18.53 -8.61 -1.55
CA MET A 60 19.01 -7.22 -1.48
C MET A 60 19.14 -6.79 -0.02
N THR A 61 19.91 -5.75 0.23
CA THR A 61 20.09 -5.19 1.57
C THR A 61 18.79 -4.58 2.08
N ARG A 62 18.73 -4.34 3.40
CA ARG A 62 17.56 -3.75 4.04
C ARG A 62 17.24 -2.35 3.50
N ASP A 63 18.27 -1.55 3.27
CA ASP A 63 18.16 -0.20 2.73
C ASP A 63 17.57 -0.21 1.32
N GLU A 64 18.03 -1.13 0.48
CA GLU A 64 17.52 -1.30 -0.87
C GLU A 64 16.06 -1.74 -0.87
N TRP A 65 15.66 -2.63 0.04
CA TRP A 65 14.25 -2.99 0.19
C TRP A 65 13.36 -1.80 0.56
N VAL A 66 13.81 -0.95 1.48
CA VAL A 66 13.08 0.28 1.90
C VAL A 66 13.04 1.30 0.77
N ALA A 67 14.13 1.48 0.02
CA ALA A 67 14.16 2.37 -1.13
C ALA A 67 13.25 1.87 -2.27
N LEU A 68 13.26 0.56 -2.54
CA LEU A 68 12.43 -0.08 -3.55
C LEU A 68 10.94 0.02 -3.20
N SER A 69 10.56 -0.22 -1.94
CA SER A 69 9.17 -0.05 -1.51
C SER A 69 8.72 1.41 -1.63
N GLY A 70 9.57 2.36 -1.24
CA GLY A 70 9.30 3.79 -1.43
C GLY A 70 9.12 4.19 -2.90
N LEU A 71 9.91 3.62 -3.80
CA LEU A 71 9.79 3.84 -5.25
C LEU A 71 8.49 3.25 -5.81
N LEU A 72 8.12 2.04 -5.38
CA LEU A 72 6.85 1.41 -5.76
C LEU A 72 5.65 2.23 -5.28
N GLU A 73 5.69 2.75 -4.04
CA GLU A 73 4.65 3.64 -3.50
C GLU A 73 4.53 4.95 -4.29
N ALA A 74 5.65 5.58 -4.64
CA ALA A 74 5.67 6.79 -5.46
C ALA A 74 5.11 6.53 -6.87
N GLY A 75 5.53 5.44 -7.51
CA GLY A 75 5.02 5.03 -8.82
C GLY A 75 3.52 4.74 -8.79
N ALA A 76 3.04 4.08 -7.72
CA ALA A 76 1.63 3.83 -7.52
C ALA A 76 0.83 5.12 -7.29
N ALA A 77 1.37 6.10 -6.54
CA ALA A 77 0.74 7.40 -6.35
C ALA A 77 0.53 8.11 -7.69
N VAL A 78 1.56 8.16 -8.56
CA VAL A 78 1.44 8.73 -9.90
C VAL A 78 0.43 7.92 -10.75
N GLY A 79 0.52 6.59 -10.71
CA GLY A 79 -0.32 5.70 -11.49
C GLY A 79 -1.81 5.73 -11.10
N LEU A 80 -2.16 6.05 -9.86
CA LEU A 80 -3.55 6.22 -9.43
C LEU A 80 -4.15 7.56 -9.90
N LEU A 81 -3.33 8.59 -10.11
CA LEU A 81 -3.81 9.87 -10.61
C LEU A 81 -4.24 9.77 -12.08
N ILE A 82 -3.56 8.94 -12.88
CA ILE A 82 -3.85 8.72 -14.29
C ILE A 82 -5.03 7.74 -14.46
N PRO A 83 -6.20 8.17 -15.00
CA PRO A 83 -7.40 7.33 -15.07
C PRO A 83 -7.22 6.00 -15.81
N ALA A 84 -6.40 5.99 -16.86
CA ALA A 84 -6.13 4.81 -17.68
C ALA A 84 -5.37 3.69 -16.94
N THR A 85 -4.56 4.04 -15.94
CA THR A 85 -3.73 3.08 -15.18
C THR A 85 -4.31 2.75 -13.81
N ARG A 86 -5.40 3.39 -13.38
CA ARG A 86 -5.99 3.21 -12.04
C ARG A 86 -6.29 1.76 -11.70
N GLN A 87 -6.90 1.01 -12.61
CA GLN A 87 -7.28 -0.38 -12.35
C GLN A 87 -6.06 -1.28 -12.10
N PRO A 88 -5.07 -1.39 -13.02
CA PRO A 88 -3.90 -2.23 -12.76
C PRO A 88 -3.08 -1.74 -11.56
N VAL A 89 -2.97 -0.42 -11.36
CA VAL A 89 -2.25 0.13 -10.21
C VAL A 89 -2.98 -0.18 -8.90
N ALA A 90 -4.31 -0.09 -8.85
CA ALA A 90 -5.08 -0.46 -7.67
C ALA A 90 -4.92 -1.94 -7.28
N TRP A 91 -4.81 -2.83 -8.28
CA TRP A 91 -4.44 -4.22 -8.05
C TRP A 91 -3.03 -4.35 -7.47
N GLY A 92 -2.06 -3.65 -8.06
CA GLY A 92 -0.68 -3.62 -7.56
C GLY A 92 -0.58 -3.12 -6.12
N VAL A 93 -1.24 -2.00 -5.80
CA VAL A 93 -1.28 -1.43 -4.43
C VAL A 93 -1.96 -2.40 -3.46
N THR A 94 -3.04 -3.06 -3.85
CA THR A 94 -3.71 -4.07 -3.01
C THR A 94 -2.75 -5.22 -2.70
N ALA A 95 -2.07 -5.75 -3.71
CA ALA A 95 -1.10 -6.83 -3.54
C ALA A 95 0.08 -6.40 -2.66
N MET A 96 0.63 -5.21 -2.89
CA MET A 96 1.71 -4.63 -2.12
C MET A 96 1.33 -4.44 -0.64
N PHE A 97 0.19 -3.81 -0.35
CA PHE A 97 -0.27 -3.64 1.02
C PHE A 97 -0.53 -4.98 1.72
N THR A 98 -0.99 -5.98 0.97
CA THR A 98 -1.16 -7.35 1.49
C THR A 98 0.20 -7.98 1.83
N ALA A 99 1.23 -7.81 0.98
CA ALA A 99 2.58 -8.27 1.28
C ALA A 99 3.15 -7.57 2.53
N PHE A 100 2.89 -6.27 2.71
CA PHE A 100 3.31 -5.54 3.90
C PHE A 100 2.64 -6.06 5.19
N VAL A 101 1.43 -6.65 5.13
CA VAL A 101 0.83 -7.32 6.31
C VAL A 101 1.75 -8.43 6.83
N ALA A 102 2.33 -9.23 5.93
CA ALA A 102 3.25 -10.30 6.33
C ALA A 102 4.50 -9.73 7.03
N GLY A 103 5.09 -8.65 6.49
CA GLY A 103 6.21 -7.96 7.12
C GLY A 103 5.86 -7.36 8.49
N HIS A 104 4.70 -6.71 8.59
CA HIS A 104 4.21 -6.17 9.86
C HIS A 104 3.88 -7.26 10.90
N ALA A 105 3.39 -8.43 10.47
CA ALA A 105 3.13 -9.56 11.35
C ALA A 105 4.43 -10.13 11.93
N ASP A 106 5.48 -10.28 11.13
CA ASP A 106 6.79 -10.70 11.64
C ASP A 106 7.41 -9.63 12.57
N ALA A 107 7.29 -8.34 12.22
CA ALA A 107 7.71 -7.24 13.08
C ALA A 107 6.99 -7.24 14.44
N LEU A 108 5.67 -7.49 14.43
CA LEU A 108 4.87 -7.62 15.64
C LEU A 108 5.34 -8.81 16.48
N ARG A 109 5.54 -9.98 15.85
CA ARG A 109 6.05 -11.18 16.53
C ARG A 109 7.40 -10.91 17.20
N ARG A 110 8.31 -10.22 16.51
CA ARG A 110 9.61 -9.80 17.07
C ARG A 110 9.45 -8.80 18.22
N ALA A 111 8.53 -7.85 18.11
CA ALA A 111 8.26 -6.84 19.15
C ALA A 111 7.66 -7.45 20.44
N TYR A 112 6.91 -8.54 20.34
CA TYR A 112 6.42 -9.28 21.51
C TYR A 112 7.42 -10.32 22.03
N GLY A 113 8.54 -10.52 21.33
CA GLY A 113 9.63 -11.40 21.75
C GLY A 113 10.53 -10.81 22.85
N PRO A 114 11.59 -11.55 23.23
CA PRO A 114 12.48 -11.19 24.34
C PRO A 114 13.23 -9.87 24.15
N ALA A 115 13.52 -9.50 22.91
CA ALA A 115 14.27 -8.29 22.55
C ALA A 115 13.36 -7.08 22.23
N GLY A 116 12.04 -7.23 22.31
CA GLY A 116 11.10 -6.20 21.88
C GLY A 116 10.78 -5.17 22.97
N THR A 117 10.73 -3.90 22.58
CA THR A 117 10.44 -2.77 23.48
C THR A 117 8.94 -2.44 23.56
N PRO A 118 8.46 -1.82 24.66
CA PRO A 118 7.06 -1.39 24.77
C PRO A 118 6.61 -0.42 23.67
N GLY A 119 7.52 0.45 23.21
CA GLY A 119 7.26 1.36 22.09
C GLY A 119 7.02 0.62 20.77
N GLN A 120 7.87 -0.37 20.45
CA GLN A 120 7.71 -1.20 19.26
C GLN A 120 6.41 -1.99 19.28
N ARG A 121 6.02 -2.56 20.44
CA ARG A 121 4.73 -3.25 20.60
C ARG A 121 3.56 -2.34 20.25
N LYS A 122 3.51 -1.14 20.85
CA LYS A 122 2.44 -0.16 20.57
C LYS A 122 2.37 0.19 19.08
N VAL A 123 3.51 0.50 18.46
CA VAL A 123 3.58 0.90 17.05
C VAL A 123 3.11 -0.23 16.13
N HIS A 124 3.66 -1.45 16.28
CA HIS A 124 3.33 -2.57 15.40
C HIS A 124 1.89 -3.08 15.61
N THR A 125 1.39 -3.05 16.85
CA THR A 125 -0.01 -3.39 17.15
C THR A 125 -0.97 -2.38 16.51
N ALA A 126 -0.62 -1.09 16.44
CA ALA A 126 -1.46 -0.09 15.78
C ALA A 126 -1.39 -0.14 14.25
N ARG A 127 -0.25 -0.54 13.67
CA ARG A 127 -0.06 -0.61 12.20
C ARG A 127 -0.90 -1.69 11.53
N LEU A 128 -1.00 -2.87 12.13
CA LEU A 128 -1.72 -4.01 11.54
C LEU A 128 -3.22 -3.73 11.29
N PRO A 129 -3.98 -3.19 12.25
CA PRO A 129 -5.38 -2.79 12.04
C PRO A 129 -5.53 -1.71 10.98
N LEU A 130 -4.60 -0.74 10.93
CA LEU A 130 -4.63 0.35 9.93
C LEU A 130 -4.41 -0.15 8.50
N GLN A 131 -3.72 -1.28 8.33
CA GLN A 131 -3.44 -1.86 7.02
C GLN A 131 -4.70 -2.39 6.33
N VAL A 132 -5.68 -2.89 7.09
CA VAL A 132 -6.93 -3.48 6.54
C VAL A 132 -7.77 -2.43 5.80
N PRO A 133 -8.08 -1.25 6.37
CA PRO A 133 -8.75 -0.17 5.63
C PRO A 133 -8.03 0.23 4.34
N LEU A 134 -6.69 0.31 4.34
CA LEU A 134 -5.92 0.70 3.16
C LEU A 134 -6.02 -0.34 2.04
N ILE A 135 -5.98 -1.63 2.36
CA ILE A 135 -6.18 -2.73 1.40
C ILE A 135 -7.58 -2.64 0.81
N LEU A 136 -8.62 -2.54 1.64
CA LEU A 136 -10.01 -2.46 1.17
C LEU A 136 -10.25 -1.21 0.32
N TRP A 137 -9.60 -0.10 0.67
CA TRP A 137 -9.67 1.14 -0.08
C TRP A 137 -9.01 1.03 -1.45
N ALA A 138 -7.77 0.52 -1.53
CA ALA A 138 -7.10 0.24 -2.80
C ALA A 138 -7.93 -0.73 -3.66
N TRP A 139 -8.43 -1.80 -3.05
CA TRP A 139 -9.31 -2.77 -3.69
C TRP A 139 -10.54 -2.11 -4.31
N SER A 140 -11.20 -1.17 -3.61
CA SER A 140 -12.37 -0.47 -4.13
C SER A 140 -12.11 0.28 -5.44
N LEU A 141 -10.90 0.80 -5.64
CA LEU A 141 -10.53 1.61 -6.81
C LEU A 141 -10.32 0.79 -8.09
N ARG A 142 -10.26 -0.54 -7.99
CA ARG A 142 -10.12 -1.45 -9.15
C ARG A 142 -11.35 -1.44 -10.08
N LYS A 143 -12.51 -1.02 -9.58
CA LYS A 143 -13.75 -1.00 -10.34
C LYS A 143 -13.87 0.35 -11.09
N PRO A 144 -13.92 0.38 -12.43
CA PRO A 144 -14.21 1.61 -13.14
C PRO A 144 -15.63 2.08 -12.85
N PHE A 145 -15.84 3.39 -12.70
CA PHE A 145 -17.19 3.94 -12.66
C PHE A 145 -17.93 3.58 -13.95
N ARG A 146 -18.99 2.78 -13.83
CA ARG A 146 -19.96 2.58 -14.90
C ARG A 146 -21.14 3.52 -14.62
N PRO A 147 -21.42 4.51 -15.48
CA PRO A 147 -22.68 5.21 -15.39
C PRO A 147 -23.80 4.18 -15.50
N ALA A 148 -24.83 4.29 -14.65
CA ALA A 148 -26.01 3.45 -14.73
C ALA A 148 -26.52 3.55 -16.18
N GLY A 149 -26.47 2.42 -16.89
CA GLY A 149 -26.77 2.39 -18.31
C GLY A 149 -28.12 3.05 -18.54
N THR A 150 -28.15 4.00 -19.47
CA THR A 150 -29.37 4.43 -20.13
C THR A 150 -30.03 3.14 -20.61
N ARG A 151 -31.06 2.66 -19.90
CA ARG A 151 -31.94 1.64 -20.45
C ARG A 151 -32.48 2.27 -21.72
N CYS A 152 -32.02 1.80 -22.89
CA CYS A 152 -32.74 2.03 -24.13
C CYS A 152 -34.13 1.47 -23.87
N VAL A 153 -35.10 2.36 -23.65
CA VAL A 153 -36.51 2.03 -23.75
C VAL A 153 -36.68 1.62 -25.22
N PRO A 154 -37.01 0.36 -25.54
CA PRO A 154 -37.37 0.01 -26.90
C PRO A 154 -38.56 0.89 -27.24
N GLY A 155 -38.45 1.66 -28.32
CA GLY A 155 -39.50 2.56 -28.76
C GLY A 155 -40.83 1.82 -28.84
N ALA A 156 -41.85 2.40 -28.20
CA ALA A 156 -43.23 2.09 -28.51
C ALA A 156 -43.48 2.54 -29.96
N GLY A 157 -43.22 1.63 -30.89
CA GLY A 157 -43.52 1.78 -32.30
C GLY A 157 -44.89 1.21 -32.59
N GLN A 158 -45.86 2.12 -32.69
CA GLN A 158 -47.12 2.09 -33.45
C GLN A 158 -48.09 0.93 -33.24
#